data_AF-A0A174AFJ6-F1
#
_entry.id   AF-A0A174AFJ6-F1
#
_cell.length_a   1.000
_cell.length_b   1.000
_cell.length_c   1.000
_cell.angle_alpha   90.00
_cell.angle_beta   90.00
_cell.angle_gamma   90.00
#
_symmetry.space_group_name_H-M   'P 1'
#
loop_
_entity.id
_entity.type
_entity.pdbx_description
1 polymer ?
#
loop_
_entity_poly.entity_id
_entity_poly.type
_entity_poly.pdbx_seq_one_letter_code
_entity_poly.pdbx_strand_id
1 'polypeptide(L)'
;MRDRLSYEELRAKTILDNVDAKWYQVFDKKVAEELIKLNKYMYFIEEVQHYKTKKLSKCWHFEFDKNIFDDVKVIKNKLYKKRVDR
;
A
#
# COMPACT_ATOMS: atom_id res chain seq x y z
N MET A 1 -12.40 -23.58 12.05
CA MET A 1 -11.63 -23.64 10.79
C MET A 1 -11.39 -22.20 10.34
N ARG A 2 -10.15 -21.79 10.00
CA ARG A 2 -9.93 -20.50 9.33
C ARG A 2 -9.93 -20.80 7.84
N ASP A 3 -11.01 -20.42 7.16
CA ASP A 3 -11.03 -20.43 5.70
C ASP A 3 -9.88 -19.57 5.19
N ARG A 4 -8.90 -20.23 4.56
CA ARG A 4 -7.82 -19.55 3.87
C ARG A 4 -8.40 -19.08 2.55
N LEU A 5 -8.82 -17.82 2.52
CA LEU A 5 -9.13 -17.12 1.27
C LEU A 5 -7.96 -17.28 0.30
N SER A 6 -8.27 -17.52 -0.97
CA SER A 6 -7.31 -17.52 -2.06
C SER A 6 -6.61 -16.16 -2.15
N TYR A 7 -5.42 -16.11 -2.75
CA TYR A 7 -4.71 -14.83 -2.95
C TYR A 7 -5.54 -13.81 -3.74
N GLU A 8 -6.33 -14.28 -4.71
CA GLU A 8 -7.22 -13.44 -5.51
C GLU A 8 -8.40 -12.92 -4.69
N GLU A 9 -8.95 -13.76 -3.80
CA GLU A 9 -10.05 -13.37 -2.91
C GLU A 9 -9.57 -12.39 -1.82
N LEU A 10 -8.36 -12.59 -1.28
CA LEU A 10 -7.71 -11.64 -0.38
C LEU A 10 -7.48 -10.30 -1.06
N ARG A 11 -7.04 -10.30 -2.33
CA ARG A 11 -6.86 -9.09 -3.12
C ARG A 11 -8.20 -8.39 -3.36
N ALA A 12 -9.23 -9.12 -3.79
CA ALA A 12 -10.56 -8.59 -4.04
C ALA A 12 -11.19 -8.02 -2.75
N LYS A 13 -11.07 -8.73 -1.63
CA LYS A 13 -11.54 -8.26 -0.32
C LYS A 13 -10.79 -7.02 0.15
N THR A 14 -9.47 -7.00 -0.02
CA THR A 14 -8.65 -5.81 0.28
C THR A 14 -9.03 -4.63 -0.62
N ILE A 15 -9.36 -4.87 -1.89
CA ILE A 15 -9.86 -3.82 -2.79
C ILE A 15 -11.22 -3.31 -2.28
N LEU A 16 -12.17 -4.19 -1.97
CA LEU A 16 -13.50 -3.83 -1.45
C LEU A 16 -13.42 -3.04 -0.13
N ASP A 17 -12.65 -3.54 0.84
CA ASP A 17 -12.46 -2.86 2.13
C ASP A 17 -11.78 -1.49 1.96
N ASN A 18 -10.91 -1.33 0.96
CA ASN A 18 -10.26 -0.04 0.65
C ASN A 18 -11.12 0.89 -0.22
N VAL A 19 -12.03 0.35 -1.05
CA VAL A 19 -13.02 1.14 -1.80
C VAL A 19 -13.97 1.83 -0.81
N ASP A 20 -14.40 1.13 0.25
CA ASP A 20 -15.14 1.74 1.36
C ASP A 20 -14.25 2.69 2.18
N ALA A 21 -12.96 2.39 2.34
CA ALA A 21 -12.01 3.25 3.07
C ALA A 21 -11.53 4.50 2.30
N LYS A 22 -11.89 4.68 1.01
CA LYS A 22 -11.48 5.78 0.09
C LYS A 22 -9.97 6.05 -0.07
N TRP A 23 -9.12 5.43 0.76
CA TRP A 23 -7.71 5.75 0.89
C TRP A 23 -6.85 4.49 0.96
N TYR A 24 -5.78 4.47 0.17
CA TYR A 24 -4.75 3.46 0.21
C TYR A 24 -3.64 3.85 1.20
N GLN A 25 -3.40 2.99 2.18
CA GLN A 25 -2.45 3.24 3.26
C GLN A 25 -1.04 2.72 2.94
N VAL A 26 -0.06 3.60 3.09
CA VAL A 26 1.36 3.28 2.92
C VAL A 26 2.13 3.64 4.18
N PHE A 27 2.76 2.64 4.80
CA PHE A 27 3.61 2.82 5.98
C PHE A 27 5.12 2.91 5.65
N ASP A 28 5.50 2.54 4.42
CA ASP A 28 6.88 2.60 3.96
C ASP A 28 7.17 3.98 3.35
N LYS A 29 8.01 4.75 4.05
CA LYS A 29 8.41 6.10 3.63
C LYS A 29 8.99 6.13 2.21
N LYS A 30 9.82 5.16 1.81
CA LYS A 30 10.47 5.16 0.49
C LYS A 30 9.45 4.94 -0.63
N VAL A 31 8.48 4.05 -0.38
CA VAL A 31 7.39 3.81 -1.32
C VAL A 31 6.49 5.05 -1.42
N ALA A 32 6.16 5.67 -0.29
CA ALA A 32 5.35 6.89 -0.26
C ALA A 32 6.03 8.05 -1.02
N GLU A 33 7.33 8.26 -0.84
CA GLU A 33 8.09 9.30 -1.55
C GLU A 33 8.08 9.09 -3.07
N GLU A 34 8.27 7.85 -3.55
CA GLU A 34 8.18 7.58 -4.99
C GLU A 34 6.75 7.74 -5.53
N LEU A 35 5.72 7.40 -4.75
CA LEU A 35 4.32 7.65 -5.13
C LEU A 35 4.01 9.14 -5.23
N ILE A 36 4.49 9.95 -4.27
CA ILE A 36 4.31 11.41 -4.28
C ILE A 36 4.94 11.99 -5.56
N LYS A 37 6.12 11.51 -5.97
CA LYS A 37 6.79 11.97 -7.21
C LYS A 37 6.01 11.68 -8.48
N LEU A 38 5.08 10.73 -8.47
CA LEU A 38 4.23 10.48 -9.63
C LEU A 38 3.24 11.63 -9.87
N ASN A 39 2.95 12.46 -8.86
CA ASN A 39 1.95 13.55 -8.92
C ASN A 39 0.58 13.11 -9.46
N LYS A 40 0.22 11.83 -9.27
CA LYS A 40 -1.05 11.24 -9.75
C LYS A 40 -2.16 11.19 -8.70
N TYR A 41 -1.79 11.19 -7.42
CA TYR A 41 -2.69 10.87 -6.32
C TYR A 41 -2.69 12.01 -5.30
N MET A 42 -3.87 12.41 -4.84
CA MET A 42 -3.95 13.23 -3.62
C MET A 42 -3.48 12.42 -2.43
N TYR A 43 -2.81 13.06 -1.47
CA TYR A 43 -2.36 12.38 -0.27
C TYR A 43 -2.41 13.29 0.95
N PHE A 44 -2.56 12.66 2.11
CA PHE A 44 -2.31 13.28 3.40
C PHE A 44 -1.51 12.33 4.29
N ILE A 45 -1.02 12.86 5.40
CA ILE A 45 -0.19 12.15 6.36
C ILE A 45 -0.89 12.19 7.71
N GLU A 46 -1.00 11.03 8.35
CA GLU A 46 -1.58 10.89 9.68
C GLU A 46 -0.73 9.95 10.53
N GLU A 47 -0.74 10.13 11.86
CA GLU A 47 -0.22 9.12 12.77
C GLU A 47 -1.34 8.16 13.15
N VAL A 48 -1.24 6.92 12.67
CA VAL A 48 -2.23 5.88 12.93
C VAL A 48 -1.60 4.72 13.68
N GLN A 49 -2.40 4.00 14.44
CA GLN A 49 -1.94 2.80 15.10
C GLN A 49 -1.75 1.68 14.06
N HIS A 50 -0.51 1.26 13.84
CA HIS A 50 -0.20 0.22 12.87
C HIS A 50 -0.85 -1.10 13.30
N TYR A 51 -1.68 -1.69 12.42
CA TYR A 51 -2.52 -2.86 12.74
C TYR A 51 -1.73 -4.04 13.33
N LYS A 52 -0.55 -4.32 12.77
CA LYS A 52 0.35 -5.42 13.19
C LYS A 52 1.19 -5.10 14.43
N THR A 53 1.89 -3.97 14.46
CA THR A 53 2.85 -3.64 15.52
C THR A 53 2.20 -2.93 16.72
N LYS A 54 0.95 -2.47 16.58
CA LYS A 54 0.19 -1.69 17.58
C LYS A 54 0.86 -0.39 18.02
N LYS A 55 1.93 0.03 17.35
CA LYS A 55 2.62 1.29 17.58
C LYS A 55 1.97 2.40 16.76
N LEU A 56 1.96 3.62 17.30
CA LEU A 56 1.71 4.82 16.50
C LEU A 56 2.79 4.90 15.43
N SER A 57 2.38 5.01 14.19
CA SER A 57 3.26 5.04 13.04
C SER A 57 2.72 6.03 12.03
N LYS A 58 3.64 6.76 11.41
CA LYS A 58 3.34 7.65 10.31
C LYS A 58 2.79 6.84 9.13
N CYS A 59 1.61 7.21 8.65
CA CYS A 59 0.95 6.61 7.51
C CYS A 59 0.68 7.67 6.46
N TRP A 60 0.98 7.33 5.22
CA TRP A 60 0.63 8.12 4.05
C TRP A 60 -0.64 7.54 3.46
N HIS A 61 -1.69 8.34 3.45
CA HIS A 61 -2.98 7.99 2.89
C HIS A 61 -3.05 8.59 1.49
N PHE A 62 -3.08 7.73 0.48
CA PHE A 62 -3.23 8.14 -0.91
C PHE A 62 -4.65 7.90 -1.36
N GLU A 63 -5.19 8.80 -2.19
CA GLU A 63 -6.49 8.60 -2.80
C GLU A 63 -6.52 7.24 -3.51
N PHE A 64 -7.58 6.48 -3.25
CA PHE A 64 -7.71 5.16 -3.85
C PHE A 64 -8.02 5.27 -5.34
N ASP A 65 -7.07 4.86 -6.17
CA ASP A 65 -7.23 4.66 -7.61
C ASP A 65 -6.91 3.21 -7.98
N LYS A 66 -7.60 2.66 -8.98
CA LYS A 66 -7.39 1.27 -9.44
C LYS A 66 -5.93 0.97 -9.82
N ASN A 67 -5.18 1.96 -10.30
CA ASN A 67 -3.80 1.82 -10.74
C ASN A 67 -2.78 1.90 -9.60
N ILE A 68 -3.19 2.33 -8.39
CA ILE A 68 -2.25 2.55 -7.28
C ILE A 68 -1.55 1.26 -6.86
N PHE A 69 -2.23 0.12 -6.96
CA PHE A 69 -1.62 -1.18 -6.66
C PHE A 69 -0.47 -1.52 -7.60
N ASP A 70 -0.65 -1.26 -8.89
CA ASP A 70 0.37 -1.54 -9.89
C ASP A 70 1.53 -0.56 -9.77
N ASP A 71 1.26 0.72 -9.55
CA ASP A 71 2.30 1.72 -9.28
C ASP A 71 3.11 1.36 -8.02
N VAL A 72 2.46 0.97 -6.92
CA VAL A 72 3.13 0.49 -5.69
C VAL A 72 3.98 -0.74 -5.98
N LYS A 73 3.46 -1.69 -6.76
CA LYS A 73 4.18 -2.92 -7.12
C LYS A 73 5.43 -2.61 -7.94
N VAL A 74 5.34 -1.71 -8.92
CA VAL A 74 6.48 -1.25 -9.73
C VAL A 74 7.51 -0.55 -8.86
N ILE A 75 7.08 0.36 -7.99
CA ILE A 75 7.95 1.06 -7.04
C ILE A 75 8.67 0.08 -6.12
N LYS A 76 7.94 -0.85 -5.48
CA LYS A 76 8.54 -1.86 -4.60
C LYS A 76 9.53 -2.74 -5.35
N ASN A 77 9.22 -3.14 -6.59
CA ASN A 77 10.14 -3.90 -7.41
C ASN A 77 11.41 -3.09 -7.73
N LYS A 78 11.30 -1.79 -7.99
CA LYS A 78 12.46 -0.92 -8.22
C LYS A 78 13.32 -0.74 -6.97
N LEU A 79 12.69 -0.55 -5.80
CA LEU A 79 13.37 -0.30 -4.53
C LEU A 79 13.98 -1.56 -3.91
N TYR A 80 13.33 -2.71 -4.09
CA TYR A 80 13.62 -3.94 -3.34
C TYR A 80 13.92 -5.16 -4.21
N LYS A 81 14.00 -5.05 -5.55
CA LYS A 81 14.58 -6.14 -6.33
C LYS A 81 16.01 -6.35 -5.82
N LYS A 82 16.21 -7.48 -5.14
CA LYS A 82 17.52 -8.09 -5.00
C LYS A 82 18.08 -8.23 -6.41
N ARG A 83 19.24 -7.64 -6.68
CA ARG A 83 20.10 -8.15 -7.74
C ARG A 83 20.30 -9.62 -7.38
N VAL A 84 19.70 -10.50 -8.18
CA VAL A 84 20.11 -11.90 -8.19
C VAL A 84 21.48 -11.82 -8.83
N ASP A 85 22.52 -11.77 -7.99
CA ASP A 85 23.89 -11.87 -8.45
C ASP A 85 24.00 -13.17 -9.27
N ARG A 86 24.42 -13.00 -10.52
CA ARG A 86 24.73 -14.07 -11.47
C ARG A 86 25.99 -14.79 -11.04
#